data_AF-A0A6A5NHC6-F1
#
_entry.id   AF-A0A6A5NHC6-F1
#
_cell.length_a   1.000
_cell.length_b   1.000
_cell.length_c   1.000
_cell.angle_alpha   90.00
_cell.angle_beta   90.00
_cell.angle_gamma   90.00
#
_symmetry.space_group_name_H-M   'P 1'
#
loop_
_entity.id
_entity.type
_entity.pdbx_description
1 polymer ?
#
loop_
_entity_poly.entity_id
_entity_poly.type
_entity_poly.pdbx_seq_one_letter_code
_entity_poly.pdbx_strand_id
1 'polypeptide(L)'
;MIKYHLLSLVFFISILVYPSFTLKNKLVDDVCANTSDYSFCIKSLYSDPRTANANRVVLAYVAFGLAYLDAISTSEYIEKLISKTISRGDRVNLEDCAADYEKAESKLLIAHNDLDSETYYALGDYAGNASLAVEHCQGIIKETYPKLHSRNHDFKGLCEIFIVVSKLFI
;
A
#
# COMPACT_ATOMS: atom_id res chain seq x y z
N MET A 1 -39.19 -39.23 17.82
CA MET A 1 -37.86 -38.68 18.14
C MET A 1 -37.39 -37.73 17.02
N ILE A 2 -38.15 -36.67 16.72
CA ILE A 2 -37.88 -35.68 15.65
C ILE A 2 -38.41 -34.31 16.11
N LYS A 3 -37.95 -33.81 17.25
CA LYS A 3 -38.33 -32.45 17.72
C LYS A 3 -37.15 -31.59 18.17
N TYR A 4 -35.95 -32.17 18.33
CA TYR A 4 -34.78 -31.43 18.80
C TYR A 4 -33.82 -30.98 17.67
N HIS A 5 -33.97 -31.50 16.44
CA HIS A 5 -33.09 -31.11 15.32
C HIS A 5 -33.43 -29.76 14.69
N LEU A 6 -34.67 -29.27 14.83
CA LEU A 6 -35.06 -27.96 14.29
C LEU A 6 -34.60 -26.78 15.17
N LEU A 7 -34.41 -26.99 16.49
CA LEU A 7 -33.91 -25.94 17.37
C LEU A 7 -32.39 -25.71 17.23
N SER A 8 -31.63 -26.73 16.83
CA SER A 8 -30.17 -26.64 16.67
C SER A 8 -29.74 -25.90 15.40
N LEU A 9 -30.60 -25.85 14.37
CA LEU A 9 -30.27 -25.18 13.10
C LEU A 9 -30.46 -23.66 13.19
N VAL A 10 -31.32 -23.19 14.10
CA VAL A 10 -31.62 -21.76 14.27
C VAL A 10 -30.47 -21.04 14.99
N PHE A 11 -29.71 -21.73 15.84
CA PHE A 11 -28.59 -21.11 16.58
C PHE A 11 -27.32 -20.92 15.72
N PHE A 12 -27.15 -21.70 14.65
CA PHE A 12 -26.00 -21.59 13.74
C PHE A 12 -26.17 -20.49 12.68
N ILE A 13 -27.40 -20.07 12.38
CA ILE A 13 -27.65 -19.03 11.35
C ILE A 13 -27.54 -17.61 11.96
N SER A 14 -27.67 -17.47 13.28
CA SER A 14 -27.62 -16.17 13.97
C SER A 14 -26.23 -15.53 14.05
N ILE A 15 -25.16 -16.24 13.68
CA ILE A 15 -23.78 -15.75 13.83
C ILE A 15 -23.25 -15.14 12.51
N LEU A 16 -23.95 -15.31 11.38
CA LEU A 16 -23.38 -14.98 10.05
C LEU A 16 -23.86 -13.66 9.43
N VAL A 17 -24.64 -12.85 10.15
CA VAL A 17 -25.03 -11.51 9.67
C VAL A 17 -24.96 -10.51 10.81
N TYR A 18 -23.77 -10.31 11.37
CA TYR A 18 -23.47 -8.98 11.89
C TYR A 18 -23.20 -8.12 10.65
N PRO A 19 -24.00 -7.09 10.36
CA PRO A 19 -23.47 -6.02 9.52
C PRO A 19 -22.18 -5.59 10.20
N SER A 20 -21.05 -5.78 9.54
CA SER A 20 -19.80 -5.14 9.93
C SER A 20 -20.09 -3.65 9.87
N PHE A 21 -20.56 -3.09 10.97
CA PHE A 21 -20.57 -1.66 11.18
C PHE A 21 -19.09 -1.33 11.17
N THR A 22 -18.57 -0.93 10.01
CA THR A 22 -17.22 -0.39 9.90
C THR A 22 -17.26 0.85 10.78
N LEU A 23 -16.89 0.67 12.05
CA LEU A 23 -16.65 1.78 12.95
C LEU A 23 -15.55 2.57 12.27
N LYS A 24 -15.94 3.70 11.68
CA LYS A 24 -15.03 4.52 10.89
C LYS A 24 -13.92 4.95 11.84
N ASN A 25 -12.73 4.40 11.63
CA ASN A 25 -11.60 4.69 12.49
C ASN A 25 -11.26 6.18 12.33
N LYS A 26 -11.51 6.98 13.36
CA LYS A 26 -11.29 8.43 13.31
C LYS A 26 -9.84 8.77 12.94
N LEU A 27 -8.88 7.96 13.41
CA LEU A 27 -7.47 8.14 13.06
C LEU A 27 -7.22 8.01 11.56
N VAL A 28 -7.92 7.07 10.90
CA VAL A 28 -7.82 6.86 9.45
C VAL A 28 -8.43 8.05 8.70
N ASP A 29 -9.55 8.58 9.18
CA ASP A 29 -10.14 9.80 8.61
C ASP A 29 -9.20 11.01 8.73
N ASP A 30 -8.59 11.20 9.90
CA ASP A 30 -7.66 12.30 10.16
C ASP A 30 -6.41 12.19 9.26
N VAL A 31 -5.88 10.97 9.08
CA VAL A 31 -4.78 10.68 8.15
C VAL A 31 -5.19 10.99 6.71
N CYS A 32 -6.30 10.44 6.22
CA CYS A 32 -6.69 10.62 4.84
C CYS A 32 -7.10 12.06 4.50
N ALA A 33 -7.57 12.84 5.48
CA ALA A 33 -7.83 14.27 5.30
C ALA A 33 -6.54 15.09 5.05
N ASN A 34 -5.37 14.52 5.37
CA ASN A 34 -4.06 15.14 5.17
C ASN A 34 -3.28 14.56 3.97
N THR A 35 -3.92 13.71 3.15
CA THR A 35 -3.38 13.22 1.87
C THR A 35 -3.95 14.00 0.69
N SER A 36 -3.25 14.03 -0.44
CA SER A 36 -3.72 14.68 -1.67
C SER A 36 -4.98 14.06 -2.27
N ASP A 37 -5.20 12.76 -2.04
CA ASP A 37 -6.42 12.04 -2.46
C ASP A 37 -7.02 11.24 -1.29
N TYR A 38 -8.01 11.85 -0.64
CA TYR A 38 -8.76 11.25 0.47
C TYR A 38 -9.41 9.91 0.07
N SER A 39 -9.98 9.82 -1.14
CA SER A 39 -10.73 8.63 -1.56
C SER A 39 -9.79 7.46 -1.85
N PHE A 40 -8.66 7.73 -2.51
CA PHE A 40 -7.59 6.76 -2.67
C PHE A 40 -7.07 6.31 -1.31
N CYS A 41 -6.80 7.23 -0.39
CA CYS A 41 -6.32 6.89 0.96
C CYS A 41 -7.26 5.95 1.72
N ILE A 42 -8.56 6.28 1.78
CA ILE A 42 -9.55 5.45 2.46
C ILE A 42 -9.61 4.06 1.81
N LYS A 43 -9.71 4.00 0.48
CA LYS A 43 -9.78 2.73 -0.24
C LYS A 43 -8.54 1.86 0.00
N SER A 44 -7.36 2.46 -0.05
CA SER A 44 -6.08 1.78 0.12
C SER A 44 -5.92 1.25 1.55
N LEU A 45 -6.15 2.09 2.56
CA LEU A 45 -6.01 1.65 3.97
C LEU A 45 -7.01 0.55 4.32
N TYR A 46 -8.30 0.69 3.95
CA TYR A 46 -9.31 -0.33 4.24
C TYR A 46 -9.21 -1.61 3.38
N SER A 47 -8.25 -1.68 2.44
CA SER A 47 -7.90 -2.95 1.79
C SER A 47 -7.19 -3.92 2.76
N ASP A 48 -6.60 -3.40 3.84
CA ASP A 48 -6.10 -4.21 4.95
C ASP A 48 -7.16 -4.29 6.07
N PRO A 49 -7.59 -5.50 6.48
CA PRO A 49 -8.62 -5.67 7.50
C PRO A 49 -8.21 -5.15 8.90
N ARG A 50 -6.92 -4.98 9.17
CA ARG A 50 -6.42 -4.44 10.45
C ARG A 50 -6.77 -2.97 10.64
N THR A 51 -7.02 -2.23 9.55
CA THR A 51 -7.29 -0.78 9.55
C THR A 51 -8.48 -0.38 10.41
N ALA A 52 -9.54 -1.20 10.44
CA ALA A 52 -10.78 -0.88 11.16
C ALA A 52 -10.56 -0.59 12.65
N ASN A 53 -9.59 -1.25 13.28
CA ASN A 53 -9.25 -1.09 14.71
C ASN A 53 -7.79 -0.65 14.93
N ALA A 54 -7.12 -0.16 13.89
CA ALA A 54 -5.71 0.18 13.95
C ALA A 54 -5.46 1.37 14.91
N ASN A 55 -4.55 1.20 15.85
CA ASN A 55 -3.89 2.32 16.52
C ASN A 55 -2.78 2.88 15.59
N ARG A 56 -2.07 3.94 16.03
CA ARG A 56 -1.01 4.55 15.20
C ARG A 56 0.08 3.58 14.74
N VAL A 57 0.47 2.61 15.58
CA VAL A 57 1.52 1.63 15.27
C VAL A 57 1.03 0.64 14.22
N VAL A 58 -0.16 0.06 14.44
CA VAL A 58 -0.78 -0.85 13.45
C VAL A 58 -1.01 -0.12 12.13
N LEU A 59 -1.45 1.14 12.16
CA LEU A 59 -1.68 1.93 10.96
C LEU A 59 -0.37 2.21 10.20
N ALA A 60 0.74 2.41 10.91
CA ALA A 60 2.06 2.55 10.29
C ALA A 60 2.50 1.26 9.58
N TYR A 61 2.35 0.09 10.21
CA TYR A 61 2.61 -1.19 9.57
C TYR A 61 1.70 -1.46 8.36
N VAL A 62 0.42 -1.05 8.42
CA VAL A 62 -0.51 -1.15 7.29
C VAL A 62 -0.02 -0.27 6.13
N ALA A 63 0.24 1.01 6.38
CA ALA A 63 0.66 1.95 5.34
C ALA A 63 2.01 1.54 4.71
N PHE A 64 2.99 1.15 5.53
CA PHE A 64 4.24 0.54 5.07
C PHE A 64 3.97 -0.69 4.20
N GLY A 65 3.17 -1.64 4.70
CA GLY A 65 2.91 -2.90 4.01
C GLY A 65 2.26 -2.70 2.63
N LEU A 66 1.33 -1.75 2.52
CA LEU A 66 0.73 -1.39 1.24
C LEU A 66 1.76 -0.86 0.24
N ALA A 67 2.59 0.11 0.66
CA ALA A 67 3.64 0.66 -0.20
C ALA A 67 4.68 -0.39 -0.60
N TYR A 68 5.15 -1.20 0.35
CA TYR A 68 6.18 -2.21 0.11
C TYR A 68 5.71 -3.34 -0.81
N LEU A 69 4.49 -3.85 -0.59
CA LEU A 69 3.93 -4.89 -1.46
C LEU A 69 3.61 -4.38 -2.86
N ASP A 70 3.19 -3.12 -3.00
CA ASP A 70 2.99 -2.51 -4.32
C ASP A 70 4.31 -2.29 -5.07
N ALA A 71 5.39 -1.91 -4.35
CA ALA A 71 6.74 -1.85 -4.90
C ALA A 71 7.18 -3.19 -5.49
N ILE A 72 7.16 -4.26 -4.68
CA ILE A 72 7.53 -5.62 -5.12
C ILE A 72 6.68 -6.08 -6.31
N SER A 73 5.36 -5.92 -6.20
CA SER A 73 4.42 -6.28 -7.27
C SER A 73 4.73 -5.54 -8.56
N THR A 74 5.19 -4.29 -8.48
CA THR A 74 5.52 -3.48 -9.65
C THR A 74 6.89 -3.82 -10.22
N SER A 75 7.89 -4.11 -9.39
CA SER A 75 9.18 -4.68 -9.83
C SER A 75 8.99 -5.96 -10.63
N GLU A 76 8.21 -6.92 -10.10
CA GLU A 76 7.88 -8.16 -10.83
C GLU A 76 7.14 -7.88 -12.15
N TYR A 77 6.29 -6.85 -12.18
CA TYR A 77 5.59 -6.46 -13.39
C TYR A 77 6.54 -5.87 -14.43
N ILE A 78 7.51 -5.05 -14.01
CA ILE A 78 8.56 -4.49 -14.87
C ILE A 78 9.42 -5.61 -15.45
N GLU A 79 9.85 -6.60 -14.67
CA GLU A 79 10.60 -7.76 -15.17
C GLU A 79 9.82 -8.55 -16.24
N LYS A 80 8.50 -8.71 -16.04
CA LYS A 80 7.61 -9.33 -17.03
C LYS A 80 7.51 -8.50 -18.31
N LEU A 81 7.66 -7.18 -18.25
CA LEU A 81 7.71 -6.31 -19.44
C LEU A 81 9.07 -6.42 -20.15
N ILE A 82 10.18 -6.42 -19.40
CA ILE A 82 11.55 -6.55 -19.93
C ILE A 82 11.70 -7.86 -20.73
N SER A 83 11.18 -8.97 -20.20
CA SER A 83 11.24 -10.28 -20.87
C SER A 83 10.41 -10.36 -22.16
N LYS A 84 9.41 -9.49 -22.32
CA LYS A 84 8.50 -9.48 -23.49
C LYS A 84 8.85 -8.43 -24.53
N THR A 85 9.55 -7.36 -24.15
CA THR A 85 9.86 -6.29 -25.09
C THR A 85 10.95 -6.69 -26.08
N ILE A 86 10.73 -6.32 -27.34
CA ILE A 86 11.67 -6.50 -28.46
C ILE A 86 12.38 -5.17 -28.77
N SER A 87 11.78 -4.04 -28.39
CA SER A 87 12.33 -2.71 -28.59
C SER A 87 13.50 -2.47 -27.63
N ARG A 88 14.68 -2.17 -28.18
CA ARG A 88 15.88 -1.87 -27.40
C ARG A 88 15.69 -0.61 -26.54
N GLY A 89 15.05 0.42 -27.09
CA GLY A 89 14.78 1.66 -26.36
C GLY A 89 13.84 1.41 -25.18
N ASP A 90 12.77 0.64 -25.40
CA ASP A 90 11.85 0.31 -24.31
C ASP A 90 12.51 -0.57 -23.26
N ARG A 91 13.39 -1.49 -23.67
CA ARG A 91 14.15 -2.32 -22.73
C ARG A 91 15.00 -1.47 -21.79
N VAL A 92 15.73 -0.49 -22.32
CA VAL A 92 16.55 0.44 -21.51
C VAL A 92 15.66 1.21 -20.53
N ASN A 93 14.54 1.78 -20.99
CA ASN A 93 13.63 2.51 -20.11
C ASN A 93 13.02 1.61 -19.01
N LEU A 94 12.71 0.35 -19.31
CA LEU A 94 12.19 -0.60 -18.34
C LEU A 94 13.28 -1.07 -17.34
N GLU A 95 14.53 -1.22 -17.78
CA GLU A 95 15.67 -1.51 -16.91
C GLU A 95 15.95 -0.34 -15.96
N ASP A 96 15.86 0.90 -16.43
CA ASP A 96 15.95 2.09 -15.57
C ASP A 96 14.81 2.12 -14.54
N CYS A 97 13.59 1.80 -14.97
CA CYS A 97 12.46 1.64 -14.05
C CYS A 97 12.68 0.56 -12.98
N ALA A 98 13.27 -0.58 -13.35
CA ALA A 98 13.59 -1.64 -12.39
C ALA A 98 14.61 -1.15 -11.35
N ALA A 99 15.64 -0.44 -11.78
CA ALA A 99 16.64 0.14 -10.88
C ALA A 99 16.06 1.23 -9.96
N ASP A 100 15.08 2.00 -10.43
CA ASP A 100 14.36 2.98 -9.62
C ASP A 100 13.49 2.32 -8.53
N TYR A 101 12.81 1.21 -8.86
CA TYR A 101 12.06 0.44 -7.88
C TYR A 101 12.96 -0.30 -6.86
N GLU A 102 14.13 -0.79 -7.27
CA GLU A 102 15.12 -1.35 -6.32
C GLU A 102 15.53 -0.33 -5.25
N LYS A 103 15.75 0.94 -5.64
CA LYS A 103 16.02 2.03 -4.70
C LYS A 103 14.83 2.28 -3.77
N ALA A 104 13.61 2.27 -4.32
CA ALA A 104 12.40 2.49 -3.54
C ALA A 104 12.19 1.38 -2.48
N GLU A 105 12.34 0.12 -2.88
CA GLU A 105 12.28 -1.04 -1.99
C GLU A 105 13.35 -0.97 -0.89
N SER A 106 14.58 -0.59 -1.24
CA SER A 106 15.65 -0.41 -0.26
C SER A 106 15.30 0.61 0.82
N LYS A 107 14.68 1.74 0.45
CA LYS A 107 14.22 2.75 1.44
C LYS A 107 13.09 2.21 2.31
N LEU A 108 12.12 1.51 1.74
CA LEU A 108 11.02 0.92 2.50
C LEU A 108 11.51 -0.19 3.44
N LEU A 109 12.52 -0.97 3.06
CA LEU A 109 13.13 -1.97 3.93
C LEU A 109 13.81 -1.33 5.15
N ILE A 110 14.47 -0.18 4.98
CA ILE A 110 15.01 0.57 6.14
C ILE A 110 13.86 1.05 7.04
N ALA A 111 12.78 1.58 6.46
CA ALA A 111 11.59 1.96 7.23
C ALA A 111 10.99 0.78 8.01
N HIS A 112 11.04 -0.44 7.45
CA HIS A 112 10.60 -1.65 8.15
C HIS A 112 11.45 -1.95 9.39
N ASN A 113 12.78 -1.85 9.27
CA ASN A 113 13.69 -2.06 10.40
C ASN A 113 13.44 -1.03 11.52
N ASP A 114 13.13 0.21 11.13
CA ASP A 114 12.77 1.29 12.06
C ASP A 114 11.42 1.05 12.73
N LEU A 115 10.44 0.51 12.01
CA LEU A 115 9.18 0.04 12.60
C LEU A 115 9.42 -1.08 13.63
N ASP A 116 10.23 -2.07 13.28
CA ASP A 116 10.51 -3.25 14.14
C ASP A 116 11.34 -2.92 15.37
N SER A 117 12.18 -1.88 15.29
CA SER A 117 12.97 -1.37 16.41
C SER A 117 12.28 -0.22 17.16
N GLU A 118 11.04 0.10 16.80
CA GLU A 118 10.23 1.18 17.37
C GLU A 118 10.88 2.59 17.26
N THR A 119 11.70 2.83 16.24
CA THR A 119 12.34 4.12 15.94
C THR A 119 11.62 4.85 14.80
N TYR A 120 10.57 5.60 15.12
CA TYR A 120 9.65 6.11 14.11
C TYR A 120 10.04 7.43 13.40
N TYR A 121 11.08 8.11 13.85
CA TYR A 121 11.35 9.51 13.47
C TYR A 121 11.69 9.71 11.99
N ALA A 122 12.24 8.70 11.31
CA ALA A 122 12.69 8.78 9.92
C ALA A 122 11.74 8.10 8.91
N LEU A 123 10.60 7.54 9.36
CA LEU A 123 9.69 6.80 8.48
C LEU A 123 9.18 7.63 7.31
N GLY A 124 8.84 8.90 7.57
CA GLY A 124 8.39 9.83 6.53
C GLY A 124 9.48 10.13 5.50
N ASP A 125 10.74 10.23 5.94
CA ASP A 125 11.87 10.48 5.04
C ASP A 125 12.13 9.26 4.14
N TYR A 126 12.05 8.05 4.68
CA TYR A 126 12.20 6.83 3.89
C TYR A 126 11.07 6.66 2.86
N ALA A 127 9.82 6.89 3.27
CA ALA A 127 8.67 6.84 2.38
C ALA A 127 8.74 7.94 1.28
N GLY A 128 9.13 9.16 1.64
CA GLY A 128 9.36 10.24 0.69
C GLY A 128 10.47 9.93 -0.31
N ASN A 129 11.60 9.39 0.16
CA ASN A 129 12.70 8.96 -0.71
C ASN A 129 12.29 7.80 -1.63
N ALA A 130 11.46 6.87 -1.16
CA ALA A 130 10.91 5.80 -2.00
C ALA A 130 10.02 6.36 -3.11
N SER A 131 9.12 7.30 -2.77
CA SER A 131 8.29 8.00 -3.76
C SER A 131 9.13 8.77 -4.79
N LEU A 132 10.19 9.45 -4.35
CA LEU A 132 11.07 10.21 -5.25
C LEU A 132 11.86 9.30 -6.20
N ALA A 133 12.26 8.12 -5.75
CA ALA A 133 13.03 7.18 -6.56
C ALA A 133 12.30 6.78 -7.86
N VAL A 134 10.96 6.68 -7.84
CA VAL A 134 10.18 6.26 -9.01
C VAL A 134 9.75 7.41 -9.94
N GLU A 135 10.09 8.67 -9.64
CA GLU A 135 9.68 9.81 -10.47
C GLU A 135 10.30 9.78 -11.86
N HIS A 136 11.54 9.33 -11.94
CA HIS A 136 12.23 9.14 -13.21
C HIS A 136 11.48 8.10 -14.05
N CYS A 137 11.25 6.90 -13.50
CA CYS A 137 10.41 5.89 -14.15
C CYS A 137 9.04 6.44 -14.60
N GLN A 138 8.30 7.16 -13.74
CA GLN A 138 7.02 7.79 -14.11
C GLN A 138 7.13 8.68 -15.37
N GLY A 139 8.21 9.46 -15.47
CA GLY A 139 8.45 10.39 -16.56
C GLY A 139 8.72 9.72 -17.90
N ILE A 140 9.50 8.63 -17.92
CA ILE A 140 9.95 8.00 -19.17
C ILE A 140 8.93 7.02 -19.79
N ILE A 141 7.95 6.53 -19.01
CA ILE A 141 7.00 5.48 -19.46
C ILE A 141 5.57 5.97 -19.78
N LYS A 142 5.30 7.29 -19.72
CA LYS A 142 3.96 7.92 -19.69
C LYS A 142 2.99 7.50 -20.80
N GLU A 143 3.47 7.12 -21.99
CA GLU A 143 2.60 6.77 -23.13
C GLU A 143 2.75 5.31 -23.57
N THR A 144 3.95 4.74 -23.48
CA THR A 144 4.23 3.38 -23.96
C THR A 144 3.68 2.29 -23.02
N TYR A 145 3.65 2.56 -21.71
CA TYR A 145 3.27 1.57 -20.70
C TYR A 145 2.21 2.15 -19.75
N PRO A 146 0.96 2.36 -20.20
CA PRO A 146 -0.08 3.02 -19.40
C PRO A 146 -0.36 2.30 -18.07
N LYS A 147 -0.29 0.95 -18.04
CA LYS A 147 -0.46 0.19 -16.81
C LYS A 147 0.69 0.37 -15.82
N LEU A 148 1.93 0.50 -16.30
CA LEU A 148 3.06 0.83 -15.44
C LEU A 148 2.94 2.28 -14.95
N HIS A 149 2.42 3.19 -15.79
CA HIS A 149 2.17 4.58 -15.40
C HIS A 149 1.19 4.70 -14.24
N SER A 150 0.09 3.94 -14.29
CA SER A 150 -0.86 3.86 -13.18
C SER A 150 -0.23 3.26 -11.93
N ARG A 151 0.58 2.19 -12.06
CA ARG A 151 1.27 1.59 -10.90
C ARG A 151 2.25 2.54 -10.23
N ASN A 152 3.04 3.27 -11.00
CA ASN A 152 3.94 4.28 -10.44
C ASN A 152 3.17 5.39 -9.72
N HIS A 153 2.01 5.80 -10.26
CA HIS A 153 1.15 6.79 -9.64
C HIS A 153 0.54 6.29 -8.33
N ASP A 154 -0.02 5.08 -8.33
CA ASP A 154 -0.59 4.43 -7.15
C ASP A 154 0.49 4.25 -6.07
N PHE A 155 1.68 3.78 -6.43
CA PHE A 155 2.82 3.63 -5.52
C PHE A 155 3.20 4.95 -4.83
N LYS A 156 3.26 6.06 -5.59
CA LYS A 156 3.51 7.39 -5.02
C LYS A 156 2.41 7.80 -4.05
N GLY A 157 1.14 7.52 -4.36
CA GLY A 157 0.02 7.73 -3.44
C GLY A 157 0.13 6.89 -2.16
N LEU A 158 0.55 5.64 -2.25
CA LEU A 158 0.77 4.76 -1.09
C LEU A 158 1.92 5.28 -0.21
N CYS A 159 3.00 5.76 -0.82
CA CYS A 159 4.07 6.42 -0.10
C CYS A 159 3.58 7.69 0.61
N GLU A 160 2.76 8.52 -0.05
CA GLU A 160 2.18 9.72 0.59
C GLU A 160 1.35 9.36 1.82
N ILE A 161 0.50 8.33 1.73
CA ILE A 161 -0.26 7.84 2.89
C ILE A 161 0.70 7.47 4.03
N PHE A 162 1.79 6.76 3.73
CA PHE A 162 2.77 6.37 4.74
C PHE A 162 3.51 7.58 5.35
N ILE A 163 3.85 8.60 4.55
CA ILE A 163 4.41 9.88 5.01
C ILE A 163 3.44 10.60 5.96
N VAL A 164 2.14 10.59 5.67
CA VAL A 164 1.16 11.23 6.56
C VAL A 164 0.99 10.45 7.85
N VAL A 165 0.97 9.11 7.78
CA VAL A 165 0.92 8.25 8.97
C VAL A 165 2.16 8.41 9.85
N SER A 166 3.36 8.62 9.28
CA SER A 166 4.58 8.83 10.08
C SER A 166 4.52 10.08 10.96
N LYS A 167 3.70 11.08 10.59
CA LYS A 167 3.49 12.30 11.40
C LYS A 167 2.75 12.02 12.72
N LEU A 168 2.18 10.84 12.91
CA LEU A 168 1.55 10.42 14.17
C LEU A 168 2.58 10.13 15.29
N PHE A 169 3.88 10.18 14.99
CA PHE A 169 4.98 9.86 15.89
C PHE A 169 5.90 11.06 16.18
N ILE A 170 5.52 12.26 15.75
CA ILE A 170 6.29 13.51 15.87
C ILE A 170 5.53 14.51 16.73
#